data_AF-A0A409VGP2-F1
#
_entry.id   AF-A0A409VGP2-F1
#
_cell.length_a   1.000
_cell.length_b   1.000
_cell.length_c   1.000
_cell.angle_alpha   90.00
_cell.angle_beta   90.00
_cell.angle_gamma   90.00
#
_symmetry.space_group_name_H-M   'P 1'
#
loop_
_entity.id
_entity.type
_entity.pdbx_description
1 polymer ?
#
loop_
_entity_poly.entity_id
_entity_poly.type
_entity_poly.pdbx_seq_one_letter_code
_entity_poly.pdbx_strand_id
1 'polypeptide(L)'
;MFTVSRHASKHVLRPWTRSFAQVVNDGRRGTSQEGSSRKTSSQTRESPPVKVPVREDHGLYAFFRRKKGDHLAGEDRYEVFETPEEGQMITGHAGRAWEASELRNKSFKDLHTLWYVALREKNVLATQREETRRMGVTHPALQFSQERSRNCRKTMARIKLVLNERRLAFEGALKIAEREQATAKQEQGYNKEDEEILKFQLEQEPGQPHATQGRRKPSRRLTLTA
;
A
#
# COMPACT_ATOMS: atom_id res chain seq x y z
N MET A 1 -30.12 -62.66 -4.94
CA MET A 1 -28.79 -62.03 -5.00
C MET A 1 -28.85 -60.70 -4.25
N PHE A 2 -27.97 -60.62 -3.26
CA PHE A 2 -27.56 -59.56 -2.33
C PHE A 2 -28.09 -58.12 -2.46
N THR A 3 -28.55 -57.63 -1.31
CA THR A 3 -28.82 -56.24 -0.91
C THR A 3 -27.56 -55.38 -0.86
N VAL A 4 -27.65 -54.08 -1.22
CA VAL A 4 -26.62 -53.09 -0.86
C VAL A 4 -27.25 -51.96 -0.05
N SER A 5 -27.17 -52.13 1.27
CA SER A 5 -27.34 -51.08 2.28
C SER A 5 -26.14 -50.12 2.19
N ARG A 6 -26.38 -48.82 2.03
CA ARG A 6 -25.34 -47.79 2.13
C ARG A 6 -25.13 -47.45 3.60
N HIS A 7 -24.11 -48.05 4.21
CA HIS A 7 -23.51 -47.57 5.44
C HIS A 7 -22.08 -47.13 5.15
N ALA A 8 -21.83 -45.83 5.25
CA ALA A 8 -20.49 -45.26 5.39
C ALA A 8 -20.59 -44.01 6.26
N SER A 9 -20.76 -44.22 7.57
CA SER A 9 -20.37 -43.24 8.57
C SER A 9 -18.94 -43.54 8.97
N LYS A 10 -18.04 -42.58 8.75
CA LYS A 10 -16.79 -42.30 9.48
C LYS A 10 -15.95 -41.35 8.62
N HIS A 11 -15.94 -40.08 8.98
CA HIS A 11 -14.72 -39.27 8.90
C HIS A 11 -14.78 -38.22 10.02
N VAL A 12 -14.18 -38.58 11.15
CA VAL A 12 -13.64 -37.63 12.11
C VAL A 12 -12.40 -37.04 11.45
N LEU A 13 -12.51 -35.81 10.96
CA LEU A 13 -11.37 -34.94 10.72
C LEU A 13 -11.74 -33.57 11.26
N ARG A 14 -11.32 -33.28 12.50
CA ARG A 14 -11.35 -31.95 13.07
C ARG A 14 -10.23 -31.12 12.44
N PRO A 15 -10.51 -30.01 11.74
CA PRO A 15 -9.45 -29.13 11.29
C PRO A 15 -9.00 -28.21 12.43
N TRP A 16 -7.69 -28.16 12.53
CA TRP A 16 -6.86 -27.43 13.47
C TRP A 16 -6.93 -25.92 13.19
N THR A 17 -7.85 -25.19 13.82
CA THR A 17 -7.71 -23.76 14.14
C THR A 17 -8.67 -23.42 15.28
N ARG A 18 -8.13 -23.26 16.49
CA ARG A 18 -8.82 -22.72 17.66
C ARG A 18 -8.94 -21.20 17.49
N SER A 19 -10.15 -20.66 17.54
CA SER A 19 -10.36 -19.21 17.66
C SER A 19 -10.18 -18.77 19.11
N PHE A 20 -9.59 -17.59 19.30
CA PHE A 20 -9.05 -17.00 20.54
C PHE A 20 -10.05 -16.78 21.70
N ALA A 21 -11.32 -17.18 21.59
CA ALA A 21 -12.35 -16.87 22.59
C ALA A 21 -13.36 -18.02 22.82
N GLN A 22 -12.91 -19.27 22.86
CA GLN A 22 -13.78 -20.38 23.26
C GLN A 22 -13.51 -20.77 24.71
N VAL A 23 -14.34 -20.27 25.63
CA VAL A 23 -14.46 -20.77 27.01
C VAL A 23 -15.08 -22.17 26.92
N VAL A 24 -14.28 -23.20 27.22
CA VAL A 24 -14.74 -24.57 27.34
C VAL A 24 -15.43 -24.70 28.70
N ASN A 25 -16.76 -24.85 28.71
CA ASN A 25 -17.47 -25.25 29.92
C ASN A 25 -17.33 -26.76 30.07
N ASP A 26 -16.47 -27.19 31.00
CA ASP A 26 -16.14 -28.59 31.23
C ASP A 26 -17.24 -29.24 32.09
N GLY A 27 -18.32 -29.69 31.43
CA GLY A 27 -19.41 -30.42 32.07
C GLY A 27 -18.94 -31.81 32.50
N ARG A 28 -18.57 -31.95 33.78
CA ARG A 28 -18.23 -33.23 34.42
C ARG A 28 -19.33 -34.27 34.18
N ARG A 29 -18.90 -35.43 33.68
CA ARG A 29 -19.66 -36.68 33.53
C ARG A 29 -20.01 -37.23 34.92
N GLY A 30 -21.30 -37.41 35.20
CA GLY A 30 -21.83 -38.16 36.33
C GLY A 30 -23.01 -39.01 35.85
N THR A 31 -22.94 -40.31 36.09
CA THR A 31 -23.82 -41.38 35.59
C THR A 31 -25.11 -41.55 36.39
N SER A 32 -26.21 -41.80 35.66
CA SER A 32 -27.40 -42.63 35.97
C SER A 32 -28.38 -42.22 37.08
N GLN A 33 -29.64 -41.89 36.72
CA GLN A 33 -30.81 -42.76 36.90
C GLN A 33 -32.14 -42.10 36.43
N GLU A 34 -33.12 -42.96 36.18
CA GLU A 34 -34.41 -42.81 35.49
C GLU A 34 -35.48 -41.93 36.16
N GLY A 35 -36.39 -41.43 35.30
CA GLY A 35 -37.82 -41.35 35.59
C GLY A 35 -38.36 -40.01 36.10
N SER A 36 -39.03 -39.24 35.23
CA SER A 36 -40.40 -38.75 35.44
C SER A 36 -40.78 -37.71 34.38
N SER A 37 -41.84 -38.03 33.63
CA SER A 37 -42.50 -37.15 32.67
C SER A 37 -43.08 -35.91 33.39
N ARG A 38 -42.48 -34.74 33.17
CA ARG A 38 -43.17 -33.45 33.29
C ARG A 38 -43.19 -32.75 31.94
N LYS A 39 -44.39 -32.63 31.36
CA LYS A 39 -44.63 -31.77 30.22
C LYS A 39 -44.43 -30.30 30.62
N THR A 40 -43.47 -29.69 29.94
CA THR A 40 -43.50 -28.33 29.38
C THR A 40 -43.91 -27.18 30.29
N SER A 41 -42.91 -26.45 30.79
CA SER A 41 -42.88 -24.97 30.72
C SER A 41 -41.47 -24.44 31.03
N SER A 42 -40.44 -24.99 30.38
CA SER A 42 -39.21 -24.20 30.25
C SER A 42 -39.48 -23.15 29.18
N GLN A 43 -40.04 -22.01 29.58
CA GLN A 43 -39.76 -20.77 28.88
C GLN A 43 -38.25 -20.62 28.89
N THR A 44 -37.58 -21.15 27.87
CA THR A 44 -36.26 -20.66 27.50
C THR A 44 -36.51 -19.20 27.15
N ARG A 45 -36.27 -18.30 28.10
CA ARG A 45 -36.18 -16.88 27.81
C ARG A 45 -34.96 -16.73 26.93
N GLU A 46 -35.12 -16.99 25.63
CA GLU A 46 -34.24 -16.47 24.61
C GLU A 46 -34.51 -14.97 24.54
N SER A 47 -34.18 -14.25 25.62
CA SER A 47 -33.93 -12.83 25.48
C SER A 47 -32.75 -12.75 24.51
N PRO A 48 -32.92 -12.11 23.33
CA PRO A 48 -31.78 -11.89 22.46
C PRO A 48 -30.68 -11.21 23.29
N PRO A 49 -29.41 -11.54 23.06
CA PRO A 49 -28.32 -10.96 23.83
C PRO A 49 -28.49 -9.45 23.83
N VAL A 50 -28.57 -8.84 25.02
CA VAL A 50 -28.75 -7.40 25.17
C VAL A 50 -27.64 -6.73 24.36
N LYS A 51 -28.01 -6.00 23.31
CA LYS A 51 -27.05 -5.33 22.43
C LYS A 51 -26.30 -4.29 23.27
N VAL A 52 -25.02 -4.54 23.51
CA VAL A 52 -24.17 -3.61 24.24
C VAL A 52 -24.06 -2.33 23.41
N PRO A 53 -24.36 -1.15 23.97
CA PRO A 53 -24.24 0.10 23.24
C PRO A 53 -22.77 0.35 22.90
N VAL A 54 -22.44 0.38 21.62
CA VAL A 54 -21.12 0.76 21.12
C VAL A 54 -21.12 2.26 20.85
N ARG A 55 -20.00 2.92 21.13
CA ARG A 55 -19.84 4.35 20.84
C ARG A 55 -19.85 4.60 19.34
N GLU A 56 -20.51 5.67 18.90
CA GLU A 56 -20.58 6.02 17.48
C GLU A 56 -19.24 6.43 16.86
N ASP A 57 -18.33 6.99 17.66
CA ASP A 57 -17.01 7.50 17.27
C ASP A 57 -15.91 6.42 17.35
N HIS A 58 -16.28 5.15 17.23
CA HIS A 58 -15.33 4.06 17.37
C HIS A 58 -14.38 3.94 16.16
N GLY A 59 -13.07 3.92 16.40
CA GLY A 59 -12.07 3.82 15.34
C GLY A 59 -12.14 2.55 14.49
N LEU A 60 -12.71 1.46 15.02
CA LEU A 60 -12.93 0.22 14.25
C LEU A 60 -13.93 0.40 13.10
N TYR A 61 -14.82 1.40 13.15
CA TYR A 61 -15.71 1.67 12.02
C TYR A 61 -14.95 2.04 10.74
N ALA A 62 -13.68 2.46 10.84
CA ALA A 62 -12.83 2.73 9.69
C ALA A 62 -12.49 1.48 8.84
N PHE A 63 -12.75 0.26 9.33
CA PHE A 63 -12.57 -0.98 8.57
C PHE A 63 -13.79 -1.36 7.72
N PHE A 64 -14.93 -0.68 7.93
CA PHE A 64 -16.18 -0.95 7.25
C PHE A 64 -16.53 0.22 6.30
N ARG A 65 -17.32 -0.08 5.28
CA ARG A 65 -17.71 0.95 4.30
C ARG A 65 -18.89 1.74 4.84
N ARG A 66 -18.87 3.05 4.63
CA ARG A 66 -19.96 3.92 5.06
C ARG A 66 -21.05 3.92 3.99
N LYS A 67 -22.26 3.54 4.37
CA LYS A 67 -23.44 3.62 3.51
C LYS A 67 -23.81 5.07 3.24
N LYS A 68 -24.37 5.36 2.06
CA LYS A 68 -24.93 6.67 1.73
C LYS A 68 -26.38 6.71 2.22
N GLY A 69 -26.69 7.64 3.11
CA GLY A 69 -28.04 7.79 3.66
C GLY A 69 -28.01 8.63 4.93
N ASP A 70 -28.63 9.81 4.87
CA ASP A 70 -28.63 10.77 5.99
C ASP A 70 -29.50 10.30 7.16
N HIS A 71 -30.35 9.30 6.94
CA HIS A 71 -31.25 8.71 7.94
C HIS A 71 -30.60 7.64 8.83
N LEU A 72 -29.35 7.23 8.53
CA LEU A 72 -28.67 6.15 9.23
C LEU A 72 -27.92 6.71 10.46
N ALA A 73 -28.17 6.14 11.64
CA ALA A 73 -27.52 6.53 12.89
C ALA A 73 -26.65 5.40 13.47
N GLY A 74 -25.59 5.77 14.20
CA GLY A 74 -24.68 4.82 14.84
C GLY A 74 -24.07 3.78 13.91
N GLU A 75 -24.28 2.51 14.28
CA GLU A 75 -23.76 1.31 13.60
C GLU A 75 -24.35 1.12 12.21
N ASP A 76 -25.62 1.49 11.99
CA ASP A 76 -26.35 1.24 10.75
C ASP A 76 -25.80 2.04 9.57
N ARG A 77 -24.92 3.01 9.85
CA ARG A 77 -24.15 3.76 8.85
C ARG A 77 -23.08 2.91 8.17
N TYR A 78 -22.71 1.76 8.71
CA TYR A 78 -21.58 0.97 8.23
C TYR A 78 -22.02 -0.40 7.74
N GLU A 79 -21.54 -0.78 6.56
CA GLU A 79 -21.79 -2.08 5.95
C GLU A 79 -20.49 -2.86 5.74
N VAL A 80 -20.58 -4.18 5.90
CA VAL A 80 -19.45 -5.09 5.71
C VAL A 80 -19.15 -5.27 4.22
N PHE A 81 -20.16 -5.37 3.39
CA PHE A 81 -20.05 -5.47 1.93
C PHE A 81 -20.92 -4.38 1.28
N GLU A 82 -20.46 -3.84 0.14
CA GLU A 82 -21.27 -2.92 -0.66
C GLU A 82 -22.45 -3.75 -1.19
N THR A 83 -23.65 -3.51 -0.67
CA THR A 83 -24.84 -4.04 -1.34
C THR A 83 -24.99 -3.28 -2.66
N PRO A 84 -25.16 -3.95 -3.81
CA PRO A 84 -25.51 -3.26 -5.03
C PRO A 84 -26.83 -2.51 -4.77
N GLU A 85 -26.78 -1.19 -4.62
CA GLU A 85 -28.01 -0.39 -4.69
C GLU A 85 -28.62 -0.61 -6.09
N GLU A 86 -29.95 -0.54 -6.17
CA GLU A 86 -30.71 -0.78 -7.41
C GLU A 86 -30.04 -0.10 -8.62
N GLY A 87 -29.45 -0.90 -9.51
CA GLY A 87 -28.83 -0.45 -10.75
C GLY A 87 -27.31 -0.18 -10.73
N GLN A 88 -26.60 -0.30 -9.59
CA GLN A 88 -25.15 -0.10 -9.54
C GLN A 88 -24.38 -1.41 -9.32
N MET A 89 -23.58 -1.80 -10.32
CA MET A 89 -22.57 -2.84 -10.12
C MET A 89 -21.48 -2.33 -9.17
N ILE A 90 -21.04 -3.17 -8.22
CA ILE A 90 -19.88 -2.91 -7.33
C ILE A 90 -18.61 -2.56 -8.13
N THR A 91 -18.55 -3.01 -9.38
CA THR A 91 -17.47 -2.75 -10.35
C THR A 91 -17.58 -1.39 -11.05
N GLY A 92 -18.76 -0.75 -11.09
CA GLY A 92 -19.04 0.42 -11.92
C GLY A 92 -18.31 1.71 -11.54
N HIS A 93 -17.80 1.80 -10.30
CA HIS A 93 -17.11 3.00 -9.79
C HIS A 93 -15.65 2.79 -9.42
N ALA A 94 -15.06 1.63 -9.75
CA ALA A 94 -13.66 1.38 -9.43
C ALA A 94 -12.74 2.15 -10.39
N GLY A 95 -12.12 3.23 -9.89
CA GLY A 95 -11.15 4.00 -10.67
C GLY A 95 -9.86 3.24 -11.02
N ARG A 96 -9.06 3.84 -11.91
CA ARG A 96 -7.72 3.37 -12.31
C ARG A 96 -6.69 3.55 -11.18
N ALA A 97 -5.67 2.69 -11.14
CA ALA A 97 -4.49 2.88 -10.30
C ALA A 97 -3.59 4.04 -10.76
N TRP A 98 -3.03 4.81 -9.82
CA TRP A 98 -2.11 5.93 -10.07
C TRP A 98 -0.92 5.54 -10.93
N GLU A 99 -0.60 6.32 -11.96
CA GLU A 99 0.53 6.11 -12.85
C GLU A 99 1.83 6.67 -12.26
N ALA A 100 2.98 6.10 -12.64
CA ALA A 100 4.27 6.59 -12.17
C ALA A 100 4.55 8.04 -12.62
N SER A 101 4.15 8.38 -13.84
CA SER A 101 4.24 9.75 -14.39
C SER A 101 3.51 10.77 -13.49
N GLU A 102 2.28 10.46 -13.08
CA GLU A 102 1.46 11.29 -12.18
C GLU A 102 2.10 11.45 -10.80
N LEU A 103 2.70 10.37 -10.27
CA LEU A 103 3.32 10.35 -8.94
C LEU A 103 4.66 11.10 -8.88
N ARG A 104 5.39 11.20 -10.00
CA ARG A 104 6.65 11.96 -10.08
C ARG A 104 6.47 13.45 -9.81
N ASN A 105 5.28 13.98 -10.09
CA ASN A 105 4.94 15.39 -9.89
C ASN A 105 4.42 15.72 -8.47
N LYS A 106 4.39 14.74 -7.55
CA LYS A 106 3.86 14.92 -6.18
C LYS A 106 4.94 15.12 -5.13
N SER A 107 4.65 15.91 -4.10
CA SER A 107 5.56 16.11 -2.98
C SER A 107 5.73 14.82 -2.15
N PHE A 108 6.79 14.73 -1.34
CA PHE A 108 6.97 13.59 -0.44
C PHE A 108 5.80 13.44 0.56
N LYS A 109 5.29 14.57 1.10
CA LYS A 109 4.15 14.59 2.02
C LYS A 109 2.88 14.04 1.37
N ASP A 110 2.63 14.39 0.11
CA ASP A 110 1.47 13.89 -0.63
C ASP A 110 1.59 12.40 -0.94
N LEU A 111 2.77 11.94 -1.36
CA LEU A 111 3.03 10.51 -1.59
C LEU A 111 2.85 9.69 -0.30
N HIS A 112 3.31 10.21 0.84
CA HIS A 112 3.16 9.59 2.14
C HIS A 112 1.68 9.53 2.58
N THR A 113 0.94 10.62 2.37
CA THR A 113 -0.50 10.67 2.66
C THR A 113 -1.26 9.67 1.79
N LEU A 114 -0.97 9.66 0.48
CA LEU A 114 -1.56 8.72 -0.48
C LEU A 114 -1.23 7.27 -0.12
N TRP A 115 -0.01 6.99 0.35
CA TRP A 115 0.37 5.67 0.83
C TRP A 115 -0.55 5.18 1.95
N TYR A 116 -0.85 6.03 2.94
CA TYR A 116 -1.77 5.67 4.02
C TYR A 116 -3.23 5.55 3.57
N VAL A 117 -3.67 6.37 2.62
CA VAL A 117 -5.01 6.24 2.02
C VAL A 117 -5.14 4.88 1.32
N ALA A 118 -4.16 4.51 0.49
CA ALA A 118 -4.13 3.20 -0.19
C ALA A 118 -4.00 2.04 0.80
N LEU A 119 -3.25 2.22 1.89
CA LEU A 119 -3.10 1.21 2.95
C LEU A 119 -4.41 0.99 3.69
N ARG A 120 -5.14 2.05 4.04
CA ARG A 120 -6.46 1.96 4.68
C ARG A 120 -7.45 1.23 3.77
N GLU A 121 -7.51 1.58 2.49
CA GLU A 121 -8.38 0.87 1.53
C GLU A 121 -7.98 -0.61 1.41
N LYS A 122 -6.68 -0.93 1.38
CA LYS A 122 -6.21 -2.32 1.37
C LYS A 122 -6.69 -3.09 2.61
N ASN A 123 -6.74 -2.45 3.77
CA ASN A 123 -7.20 -3.07 5.01
C ASN A 123 -8.72 -3.30 5.00
N VAL A 124 -9.51 -2.32 4.55
CA VAL A 124 -10.96 -2.48 4.35
C VAL A 124 -11.22 -3.66 3.42
N LEU A 125 -10.58 -3.69 2.24
CA LEU A 125 -10.73 -4.78 1.27
C LEU A 125 -10.31 -6.15 1.83
N ALA A 126 -9.34 -6.20 2.76
CA ALA A 126 -8.93 -7.43 3.41
C ALA A 126 -9.99 -7.94 4.39
N THR A 127 -10.62 -7.04 5.18
CA THR A 127 -11.76 -7.37 6.04
C THR A 127 -12.91 -7.91 5.19
N GLN A 128 -13.26 -7.23 4.10
CA GLN A 128 -14.33 -7.67 3.19
C GLN A 128 -14.04 -9.07 2.64
N ARG A 129 -12.81 -9.33 2.21
CA ARG A 129 -12.40 -10.64 1.69
C ARG A 129 -12.58 -11.76 2.71
N GLU A 130 -12.18 -11.51 3.95
CA GLU A 130 -12.29 -12.50 5.02
C GLU A 130 -13.75 -12.75 5.40
N GLU A 131 -14.58 -11.70 5.45
CA GLU A 131 -16.00 -11.85 5.73
C GLU A 131 -16.77 -12.55 4.60
N THR A 132 -16.46 -12.25 3.33
CA THR A 132 -16.98 -13.02 2.17
C THR A 132 -16.62 -14.51 2.28
N ARG A 133 -15.38 -14.81 2.68
CA ARG A 133 -14.90 -16.18 2.89
C ARG A 133 -15.66 -16.89 4.02
N ARG A 134 -15.89 -16.20 5.13
CA ARG A 134 -16.63 -16.73 6.30
C ARG A 134 -18.10 -17.00 5.98
N MET A 135 -18.75 -16.10 5.25
CA MET A 135 -20.15 -16.24 4.85
C MET A 135 -20.36 -17.24 3.70
N GLY A 136 -19.29 -17.73 3.06
CA GLY A 136 -19.40 -18.67 1.94
C GLY A 136 -20.06 -18.07 0.70
N VAL A 137 -19.95 -16.74 0.50
CA VAL A 137 -20.58 -16.05 -0.63
C VAL A 137 -19.84 -16.38 -1.93
N THR A 138 -20.45 -17.24 -2.74
CA THR A 138 -19.90 -17.66 -4.04
C THR A 138 -20.27 -16.71 -5.18
N HIS A 139 -21.31 -15.88 -5.00
CA HIS A 139 -21.81 -15.01 -6.07
C HIS A 139 -20.80 -13.90 -6.44
N PRO A 140 -20.26 -13.87 -7.67
CA PRO A 140 -19.18 -12.95 -8.06
C PRO A 140 -19.53 -11.47 -7.90
N ALA A 141 -20.80 -11.09 -8.08
CA ALA A 141 -21.23 -9.70 -7.91
C ALA A 141 -21.31 -9.24 -6.44
N LEU A 142 -21.23 -10.17 -5.48
CA LEU A 142 -21.19 -9.87 -4.04
C LEU A 142 -19.80 -10.13 -3.45
N GLN A 143 -18.84 -10.55 -4.28
CA GLN A 143 -17.46 -10.75 -3.85
C GLN A 143 -16.74 -9.41 -3.75
N PHE A 144 -15.81 -9.33 -2.78
CA PHE A 144 -14.89 -8.20 -2.64
C PHE A 144 -14.19 -7.87 -3.98
N SER A 145 -14.01 -6.59 -4.28
CA SER A 145 -13.40 -6.18 -5.56
C SER A 145 -11.91 -6.53 -5.62
N GLN A 146 -11.59 -7.63 -6.29
CA GLN A 146 -10.21 -8.06 -6.51
C GLN A 146 -9.41 -7.05 -7.35
N GLU A 147 -10.09 -6.33 -8.25
CA GLU A 147 -9.50 -5.26 -9.06
C GLU A 147 -9.08 -4.07 -8.20
N ARG A 148 -9.94 -3.56 -7.30
CA ARG A 148 -9.58 -2.48 -6.37
C ARG A 148 -8.36 -2.85 -5.52
N SER A 149 -8.29 -4.10 -5.05
CA SER A 149 -7.11 -4.60 -4.31
C SER A 149 -5.84 -4.59 -5.16
N ARG A 150 -5.94 -4.99 -6.43
CA ARG A 150 -4.82 -4.93 -7.39
C ARG A 150 -4.41 -3.48 -7.66
N ASN A 151 -5.35 -2.56 -7.83
CA ASN A 151 -5.09 -1.15 -8.08
C ASN A 151 -4.40 -0.46 -6.90
N CYS A 152 -4.80 -0.78 -5.66
CA CYS A 152 -4.12 -0.32 -4.45
C CYS A 152 -2.67 -0.81 -4.41
N ARG A 153 -2.43 -2.11 -4.64
CA ARG A 153 -1.08 -2.68 -4.67
C ARG A 153 -0.19 -2.06 -5.75
N LYS A 154 -0.74 -1.85 -6.97
CA LYS A 154 -0.04 -1.19 -8.07
C LYS A 154 0.36 0.25 -7.71
N THR A 155 -0.56 1.01 -7.12
CA THR A 155 -0.29 2.37 -6.63
C THR A 155 0.84 2.38 -5.61
N MET A 156 0.77 1.50 -4.60
CA MET A 156 1.82 1.38 -3.58
C MET A 156 3.19 1.00 -4.19
N ALA A 157 3.22 0.04 -5.12
CA ALA A 157 4.46 -0.35 -5.80
C ALA A 157 5.08 0.81 -6.59
N ARG A 158 4.26 1.60 -7.29
CA ARG A 158 4.71 2.78 -8.04
C ARG A 158 5.22 3.90 -7.13
N ILE A 159 4.61 4.10 -5.96
CA ILE A 159 5.14 5.04 -4.95
C ILE A 159 6.56 4.63 -4.53
N LYS A 160 6.79 3.34 -4.24
CA LYS A 160 8.14 2.84 -3.90
C LYS A 160 9.12 3.07 -5.05
N LEU A 161 8.69 2.78 -6.27
CA LEU A 161 9.51 3.00 -7.47
C LEU A 161 9.94 4.46 -7.59
N VAL A 162 9.00 5.42 -7.53
CA VAL A 162 9.30 6.85 -7.65
C VAL A 162 10.22 7.35 -6.53
N LEU A 163 10.04 6.87 -5.29
CA LEU A 163 10.93 7.21 -4.18
C LEU A 163 12.36 6.69 -4.43
N ASN A 164 12.49 5.49 -4.98
CA ASN A 164 13.79 4.93 -5.34
C ASN A 164 14.44 5.68 -6.52
N GLU A 165 13.67 6.01 -7.56
CA GLU A 165 14.12 6.85 -8.69
C GLU A 165 14.68 8.19 -8.18
N ARG A 166 13.94 8.87 -7.27
CA ARG A 166 14.38 10.15 -6.68
C ARG A 166 15.66 10.03 -5.88
N ARG A 167 15.80 8.97 -5.10
CA ARG A 167 17.03 8.69 -4.35
C ARG A 167 18.22 8.52 -5.29
N LEU A 168 18.08 7.67 -6.31
CA LEU A 168 19.14 7.42 -7.29
C LEU A 168 19.50 8.69 -8.08
N ALA A 169 18.50 9.49 -8.46
CA ALA A 169 18.72 10.76 -9.15
C ALA A 169 19.50 11.76 -8.27
N PHE A 170 19.17 11.84 -6.98
CA PHE A 170 19.88 12.70 -6.03
C PHE A 170 21.33 12.25 -5.82
N GLU A 171 21.57 10.96 -5.58
CA GLU A 171 22.92 10.39 -5.45
C GLU A 171 23.74 10.58 -6.73
N GLY A 172 23.11 10.46 -7.91
CA GLY A 172 23.74 10.73 -9.20
C GLY A 172 24.12 12.20 -9.37
N ALA A 173 23.22 13.12 -9.02
CA ALA A 173 23.46 14.56 -9.10
C ALA A 173 24.62 15.01 -8.19
N LEU A 174 24.70 14.47 -6.97
CA LEU A 174 25.81 14.77 -6.04
C LEU A 174 27.16 14.35 -6.63
N LYS A 175 27.25 13.14 -7.21
CA LYS A 175 28.49 12.65 -7.84
C LYS A 175 28.91 13.49 -9.05
N ILE A 176 27.95 14.00 -9.82
CA ILE A 176 28.22 14.89 -10.95
C ILE A 176 28.77 16.23 -10.43
N ALA A 177 28.11 16.82 -9.41
CA ALA A 177 28.55 18.06 -8.80
C ALA A 177 29.96 17.96 -8.20
N GLU A 178 30.28 16.85 -7.52
CA GLU A 178 31.64 16.59 -7.00
C GLU A 178 32.69 16.51 -8.11
N ARG A 179 32.37 15.83 -9.22
CA ARG A 179 33.28 15.74 -10.37
C ARG A 179 33.49 17.10 -11.03
N GLU A 180 32.44 17.88 -11.23
CA GLU A 180 32.52 19.23 -11.77
C GLU A 180 33.35 20.16 -10.88
N GLN A 181 33.23 20.04 -9.56
CA GLN A 181 34.08 20.76 -8.62
C GLN A 181 35.54 20.32 -8.69
N ALA A 182 35.80 19.02 -8.85
CA ALA A 182 37.16 18.49 -8.99
C ALA A 182 37.82 18.99 -10.29
N THR A 183 37.11 18.94 -11.41
CA THR A 183 37.60 19.46 -12.69
C THR A 183 37.85 20.96 -12.62
N ALA A 184 36.94 21.73 -12.02
CA ALA A 184 37.12 23.17 -11.85
C ALA A 184 38.33 23.51 -10.96
N LYS A 185 38.59 22.75 -9.90
CA LYS A 185 39.79 22.92 -9.06
C LYS A 185 41.07 22.58 -9.83
N GLN A 186 41.04 21.53 -10.63
CA GLN A 186 42.18 21.12 -11.46
C GLN A 186 42.48 22.18 -12.53
N GLU A 187 41.45 22.70 -13.21
CA GLU A 187 41.58 23.82 -14.16
C GLU A 187 42.15 25.07 -13.49
N GLN A 188 41.72 25.40 -12.27
CA GLN A 188 42.30 26.50 -11.50
C GLN A 188 43.77 26.24 -11.11
N GLY A 189 44.14 24.99 -10.83
CA GLY A 189 45.53 24.61 -10.58
C GLY A 189 46.40 24.86 -11.80
N TYR A 190 46.00 24.33 -12.97
CA TYR A 190 46.73 24.56 -14.22
C TYR A 190 46.84 26.04 -14.58
N ASN A 191 45.78 26.83 -14.40
CA ASN A 191 45.84 28.27 -14.67
C ASN A 191 46.88 29.00 -13.78
N LYS A 192 47.02 28.59 -12.51
CA LYS A 192 48.01 29.18 -11.60
C LYS A 192 49.44 28.76 -11.98
N GLU A 193 49.64 27.49 -12.31
CA GLU A 193 50.93 26.99 -12.79
C GLU A 193 51.35 27.70 -14.08
N ASP A 194 50.43 27.88 -15.02
CA ASP A 194 50.66 28.62 -16.26
C ASP A 194 51.04 30.09 -15.99
N GLU A 195 50.38 30.75 -15.04
CA GLU A 195 50.72 32.12 -14.61
C GLU A 195 52.12 32.20 -13.99
N GLU A 196 52.51 31.23 -13.16
CA GLU A 196 53.83 31.15 -12.54
C GLU A 196 54.93 30.92 -13.59
N ILE A 197 54.71 30.01 -14.54
CA ILE A 197 55.64 29.76 -15.66
C ILE A 197 55.84 31.03 -16.48
N LEU A 198 54.74 31.73 -16.80
CA LEU A 198 54.79 32.97 -17.59
C LEU A 198 55.59 34.06 -16.86
N LYS A 199 55.41 34.18 -15.55
CA LYS A 199 56.15 35.12 -14.70
C LYS A 199 57.65 34.79 -14.65
N PHE A 200 58.01 33.52 -14.50
CA PHE A 200 59.41 33.08 -14.51
C PHE A 200 60.10 33.39 -15.85
N GLN A 201 59.44 33.16 -16.98
CA GLN A 201 59.98 33.50 -18.31
C GLN A 201 60.17 35.00 -18.51
N LEU A 202 59.27 35.83 -17.99
CA LEU A 202 59.41 37.29 -17.97
C LEU A 202 60.60 37.76 -17.13
N GLU A 203 60.89 37.08 -16.02
CA GLU A 203 62.03 37.40 -15.16
C GLU A 203 63.39 37.01 -15.78
N GLN A 204 63.45 35.98 -16.63
CA GLN A 204 64.68 35.55 -17.30
C GLN A 204 65.06 36.39 -18.53
N GLU A 205 64.12 37.06 -19.18
CA GLU A 205 64.34 37.87 -20.40
C GLU A 205 63.95 39.35 -20.18
N PRO A 206 64.74 40.17 -19.45
CA PRO A 206 64.35 41.53 -19.06
C PRO A 206 64.39 42.59 -20.20
N GLY A 207 64.44 42.21 -21.48
CA GLY A 207 64.84 43.16 -22.55
C GLY A 207 64.26 43.02 -23.96
N GLN A 208 63.38 42.08 -24.31
CA GLN A 208 62.81 42.00 -25.67
C GLN A 208 61.34 42.45 -25.74
N PRO A 209 60.97 43.45 -26.57
CA PRO A 209 59.57 43.83 -26.73
C PRO A 209 58.81 42.73 -27.46
N HIS A 210 57.79 42.17 -26.81
CA HIS A 210 56.96 41.12 -27.39
C HIS A 210 56.15 41.64 -28.57
N ALA A 211 56.39 41.09 -29.77
CA ALA A 211 55.50 41.25 -30.91
C ALA A 211 54.16 40.58 -30.57
N THR A 212 53.12 41.37 -30.35
CA THR A 212 51.73 40.91 -30.24
C THR A 212 51.29 40.33 -31.58
N GLN A 213 51.64 39.08 -31.85
CA GLN A 213 50.94 38.29 -32.86
C GLN A 213 49.62 37.85 -32.23
N GLY A 214 48.55 38.56 -32.58
CA GLY A 214 47.18 38.25 -32.18
C GLY A 214 46.86 36.78 -32.48
N ARG A 215 46.83 35.96 -31.43
CA ARG A 215 46.42 34.57 -31.52
C ARG A 215 44.90 34.56 -31.75
N ARG A 216 44.50 34.29 -32.99
CA ARG A 216 43.10 34.05 -33.36
C ARG A 216 42.53 32.98 -32.42
N LYS A 217 41.42 33.29 -31.73
CA LYS A 217 40.71 32.35 -30.86
C LYS A 217 40.44 31.06 -31.65
N PRO A 218 40.75 29.87 -31.12
CA PRO A 218 40.36 28.63 -31.79
C PRO A 218 38.84 28.56 -31.81
N SER A 219 38.28 28.44 -33.01
CA SER A 219 36.84 28.24 -33.21
C SER A 219 36.41 26.97 -32.48
N ARG A 220 35.49 27.11 -31.52
CA ARG A 220 34.83 25.98 -30.84
C ARG A 220 34.10 25.16 -31.90
N ARG A 221 34.70 24.05 -32.34
CA ARG A 221 34.04 23.07 -33.21
C ARG A 221 32.94 22.41 -32.38
N LEU A 222 31.70 22.86 -32.58
CA LEU A 222 30.49 22.24 -32.03
C LEU A 222 30.38 20.81 -32.57
N THR A 223 30.76 19.82 -31.77
CA THR A 223 30.42 18.42 -32.06
C THR A 223 28.97 18.20 -31.62
N LEU A 224 28.03 18.35 -32.57
CA LEU A 224 26.68 17.83 -32.45
C LEU A 224 26.78 16.30 -32.37
N THR A 225 26.41 15.75 -31.22
CA THR A 225 26.26 14.30 -31.05
C THR A 225 24.77 14.01 -31.09
N ALA A 226 24.37 13.11 -31.99
CA ALA A 226 22.99 12.68 -32.23
C ALA A 226 22.56 11.58 -31.26
#